data_AF-A0A847ACW3-F1
#
_entry.id   AF-A0A847ACW3-F1
#
_cell.length_a   1.000
_cell.length_b   1.000
_cell.length_c   1.000
_cell.angle_alpha   90.00
_cell.angle_beta   90.00
_cell.angle_gamma   90.00
#
_symmetry.space_group_name_H-M   'P 1'
#
loop_
_entity.id
_entity.type
_entity.pdbx_description
1 polymer ?
#
loop_
_entity_poly.entity_id
_entity_poly.type
_entity_poly.pdbx_seq_one_letter_code
_entity_poly.pdbx_strand_id
1 'polypeptide(L)'
;MIKSSPYCPPGPFSPSFLKVALLVVFGVFLLALSPPGASASQPARHSCDVLVAGGGAGGVSAAISAARLGARVILLEETHWLGGQMTAAGVSTMDDLSGNKTGIYGEFYEKVRFHYFMKGKSISTCYWDGST
;
A
#
# COMPACT_ATOMS: atom_id res chain seq x y z
N MET A 1 -3.41 -7.02 74.03
CA MET A 1 -2.42 -7.73 73.19
C MET A 1 -2.91 -9.16 72.96
N ILE A 2 -3.62 -9.45 71.87
CA ILE A 2 -3.62 -10.76 71.15
C ILE A 2 -3.91 -10.44 69.68
N LYS A 3 -2.96 -10.84 68.82
CA LYS A 3 -2.90 -10.66 67.36
C LYS A 3 -4.16 -11.18 66.64
N SER A 4 -4.67 -10.41 65.68
CA SER A 4 -5.53 -10.90 64.60
C SER A 4 -4.74 -11.87 63.71
N SER A 5 -5.24 -13.11 63.62
CA SER A 5 -4.69 -14.22 62.82
C SER A 5 -4.91 -14.00 61.31
N PRO A 6 -4.08 -14.57 60.42
CA PRO A 6 -3.87 -14.11 59.04
C PRO A 6 -4.88 -14.69 58.04
N TYR A 7 -5.03 -13.98 56.93
CA TYR A 7 -5.83 -14.34 55.75
C TYR A 7 -5.50 -15.76 55.27
N CYS A 8 -6.45 -16.69 55.36
CA CYS A 8 -6.31 -18.03 54.79
C CYS A 8 -6.69 -17.96 53.30
N PRO A 9 -5.80 -18.31 52.35
CA PRO A 9 -6.16 -18.30 50.95
C PRO A 9 -7.29 -19.31 50.71
N PRO A 10 -8.34 -18.95 49.95
CA PRO A 10 -9.47 -19.83 49.71
C PRO A 10 -8.99 -21.10 49.00
N GLY A 11 -9.29 -22.26 49.60
CA GLY A 11 -8.96 -23.57 49.04
C GLY A 11 -9.71 -23.88 47.75
N PRO A 12 -9.31 -24.94 47.03
CA PRO A 12 -9.78 -25.27 45.66
C PRO A 12 -11.27 -25.63 45.53
N PHE A 13 -12.05 -25.57 46.61
CA PHE A 13 -13.47 -25.96 46.67
C PHE A 13 -14.39 -24.86 47.21
N SER A 14 -14.05 -23.58 47.04
CA SER A 14 -15.01 -22.49 47.25
C SER A 14 -15.97 -22.37 46.05
N PRO A 15 -17.28 -22.10 46.27
CA PRO A 15 -18.28 -21.97 45.19
C PRO A 15 -17.95 -20.87 44.16
N SER A 16 -17.03 -19.95 44.47
CA SER A 16 -16.48 -18.98 43.53
C SER A 16 -15.52 -19.59 42.50
N PHE A 17 -14.72 -20.60 42.86
CA PHE A 17 -13.78 -21.25 41.92
C PHE A 17 -14.49 -22.13 40.88
N LEU A 18 -15.53 -22.85 41.29
CA LEU A 18 -16.31 -23.71 40.37
C LEU A 18 -17.07 -22.87 39.32
N LYS A 19 -17.58 -21.69 39.69
CA LYS A 19 -18.22 -20.75 38.77
C LYS A 19 -17.24 -20.19 37.74
N VAL A 20 -16.02 -19.84 38.16
CA VAL A 20 -14.98 -19.35 37.25
C VAL A 20 -14.53 -20.46 36.29
N ALA A 21 -14.32 -21.67 36.79
CA ALA A 21 -13.98 -22.81 35.93
C ALA A 21 -15.08 -23.12 34.91
N LEU A 22 -16.36 -23.06 35.30
CA LEU A 22 -17.48 -23.29 34.40
C LEU A 22 -17.60 -22.20 33.32
N LEU A 23 -17.39 -20.94 33.68
CA LEU A 23 -17.39 -19.80 32.74
C LEU A 23 -16.24 -19.89 31.74
N VAL A 24 -15.05 -20.34 32.18
CA VAL A 24 -13.90 -20.55 31.29
C VAL A 24 -14.18 -21.69 30.31
N VAL A 25 -14.68 -22.83 30.79
CA VAL A 25 -15.01 -23.98 29.92
C VAL A 25 -16.14 -23.62 28.94
N PHE A 26 -17.18 -22.94 29.40
CA PHE A 26 -18.28 -22.50 28.54
C PHE A 26 -17.82 -21.45 27.51
N GLY A 27 -16.92 -20.53 27.89
CA GLY A 27 -16.31 -19.57 26.98
C GLY A 27 -15.43 -20.21 25.92
N VAL A 28 -14.65 -21.23 26.29
CA VAL A 28 -13.83 -22.02 25.33
C VAL A 28 -14.71 -22.84 24.39
N PHE A 29 -15.82 -23.40 24.91
CA PHE A 29 -16.78 -24.16 24.10
C PHE A 29 -17.52 -23.26 23.10
N LEU A 30 -17.90 -22.03 23.50
CA LEU A 30 -18.48 -21.03 22.60
C LEU A 30 -17.50 -20.58 21.51
N LEU A 31 -16.20 -20.49 21.81
CA LEU A 31 -15.17 -20.16 20.82
C LEU A 31 -14.97 -21.31 19.81
N ALA A 32 -15.09 -22.57 20.26
CA ALA A 32 -14.98 -23.76 19.41
C ALA A 32 -16.22 -24.03 18.54
N LEU A 33 -17.39 -23.49 18.92
CA LEU A 33 -18.63 -23.54 18.11
C LEU A 33 -18.76 -22.39 17.10
N SER A 34 -17.79 -21.48 17.03
CA SER A 34 -17.79 -20.46 15.98
C SER A 34 -17.59 -21.15 14.62
N PRO A 35 -18.55 -21.07 13.68
CA PRO A 35 -18.38 -21.72 12.39
C PRO A 35 -17.13 -21.17 11.70
N PRO A 36 -16.30 -22.00 11.04
CA PRO A 36 -15.31 -21.52 10.07
C PRO A 36 -16.08 -20.96 8.86
N GLY A 37 -16.61 -19.76 9.05
CA GLY A 37 -17.70 -19.21 8.26
C GLY A 37 -17.63 -17.70 8.15
N ALA A 38 -16.45 -17.11 8.31
CA ALA A 38 -16.14 -15.93 7.53
C ALA A 38 -15.72 -16.46 6.17
N SER A 39 -16.63 -16.40 5.18
CA SER A 39 -16.24 -16.46 3.78
C SER A 39 -15.26 -15.31 3.58
N ALA A 40 -13.96 -15.59 3.66
CA ALA A 40 -12.94 -14.66 3.24
C ALA A 40 -13.31 -14.33 1.80
N SER A 41 -13.71 -13.08 1.54
CA SER A 41 -13.98 -12.62 0.19
C SER A 41 -12.80 -13.06 -0.66
N GLN A 42 -13.03 -13.93 -1.65
CA GLN A 42 -11.93 -14.31 -2.53
C GLN A 42 -11.31 -13.01 -3.05
N PRO A 43 -9.99 -12.82 -2.93
CA PRO A 43 -9.36 -11.59 -3.40
C PRO A 43 -9.78 -11.41 -4.86
N ALA A 44 -10.24 -10.20 -5.19
CA ALA A 44 -10.70 -9.89 -6.53
C ALA A 44 -9.60 -10.30 -7.51
N ARG A 45 -9.89 -11.31 -8.33
CA ARG A 45 -8.94 -11.78 -9.34
C ARG A 45 -9.05 -10.84 -10.53
N HIS A 46 -8.03 -10.04 -10.72
CA HIS A 46 -7.92 -9.18 -11.89
C HIS A 46 -7.15 -9.92 -13.00
N SER A 47 -7.70 -9.92 -14.21
CA SER A 47 -7.03 -10.47 -15.39
C SER A 47 -6.51 -9.34 -16.27
N CYS A 48 -5.26 -9.42 -16.69
CA CYS A 48 -4.64 -8.51 -17.63
C CYS A 48 -3.68 -9.28 -18.55
N ASP A 49 -3.38 -8.71 -19.70
CA ASP A 49 -2.38 -9.25 -20.62
C ASP A 49 -0.97 -8.76 -20.22
N VAL A 50 -0.89 -7.57 -19.59
CA VAL A 50 0.34 -6.99 -19.05
C VAL A 50 0.09 -6.43 -17.65
N LEU A 51 0.91 -6.83 -16.68
CA LEU A 51 0.97 -6.22 -15.35
C LEU A 51 2.25 -5.39 -15.25
N VAL A 52 2.11 -4.10 -14.94
CA VAL A 52 3.24 -3.21 -14.67
C VAL A 52 3.25 -2.90 -13.17
N ALA A 53 4.32 -3.27 -12.48
CA ALA A 53 4.52 -2.97 -11.07
C ALA A 53 5.46 -1.76 -10.92
N GLY A 54 4.92 -0.65 -10.42
CA GLY A 54 5.60 0.64 -10.28
C GLY A 54 5.07 1.68 -11.28
N GLY A 55 4.48 2.74 -10.76
CA GLY A 55 3.95 3.91 -11.45
C GLY A 55 4.97 5.05 -11.62
N GLY A 56 6.27 4.75 -11.65
CA GLY A 56 7.31 5.71 -12.03
C GLY A 56 7.24 6.11 -13.51
N ALA A 57 8.08 7.05 -13.95
CA ALA A 57 8.07 7.50 -15.35
C ALA A 57 8.26 6.37 -16.37
N GLY A 58 9.16 5.41 -16.09
CA GLY A 58 9.35 4.22 -16.92
C GLY A 58 8.13 3.29 -16.92
N GLY A 59 7.55 3.01 -15.75
CA GLY A 59 6.39 2.13 -15.63
C GLY A 59 5.12 2.70 -16.27
N VAL A 60 4.86 4.00 -16.08
CA VAL A 60 3.78 4.71 -16.79
C VAL A 60 4.01 4.66 -18.30
N SER A 61 5.24 4.88 -18.76
CA SER A 61 5.57 4.81 -20.19
C SER A 61 5.36 3.40 -20.76
N ALA A 62 5.76 2.36 -20.02
CA ALA A 62 5.54 0.97 -20.39
C ALA A 62 4.04 0.63 -20.45
N ALA A 63 3.27 1.07 -19.46
CA ALA A 63 1.83 0.85 -19.41
C ALA A 63 1.11 1.54 -20.59
N ILE A 64 1.46 2.80 -20.88
CA ILE A 64 0.94 3.53 -22.05
C ILE A 64 1.29 2.80 -23.35
N SER A 65 2.54 2.35 -23.49
CA SER A 65 2.99 1.61 -24.68
C SER A 65 2.17 0.34 -24.89
N ALA A 66 2.04 -0.48 -23.85
CA ALA A 66 1.28 -1.73 -23.91
C ALA A 66 -0.20 -1.49 -24.20
N ALA A 67 -0.81 -0.48 -23.56
CA ALA A 67 -2.21 -0.13 -23.79
C ALA A 67 -2.45 0.36 -25.23
N ARG A 68 -1.51 1.14 -25.80
CA ARG A 68 -1.59 1.58 -27.21
C ARG A 68 -1.46 0.46 -28.21
N LEU A 69 -0.80 -0.64 -27.83
CA LEU A 69 -0.73 -1.88 -28.62
C LEU A 69 -1.98 -2.77 -28.45
N GLY A 70 -2.97 -2.32 -27.69
CA GLY A 70 -4.24 -3.03 -27.49
C GLY A 70 -4.25 -4.03 -26.34
N ALA A 71 -3.19 -4.10 -25.53
CA ALA A 71 -3.17 -4.97 -24.36
C ALA A 71 -4.08 -4.44 -23.24
N ARG A 72 -4.73 -5.33 -22.50
CA ARG A 72 -5.35 -4.99 -21.20
C ARG A 72 -4.25 -4.89 -20.17
N VAL A 73 -3.99 -3.68 -19.68
CA VAL A 73 -2.89 -3.39 -18.76
C VAL A 73 -3.42 -3.10 -17.36
N ILE A 74 -2.79 -3.69 -16.36
CA ILE A 74 -2.90 -3.24 -14.96
C ILE A 74 -1.59 -2.55 -14.60
N LEU A 75 -1.67 -1.29 -14.17
CA LEU A 75 -0.55 -0.55 -13.59
C LEU A 75 -0.77 -0.48 -12.08
N LEU A 76 0.12 -1.10 -11.32
CA LEU A 76 0.12 -1.06 -9.86
C LEU A 76 1.14 -0.02 -9.39
N GLU A 77 0.73 0.84 -8.48
CA GLU A 77 1.60 1.81 -7.82
C GLU A 77 1.21 1.86 -6.35
N GLU A 78 2.21 1.84 -5.47
CA GLU A 78 2.00 1.87 -4.02
C GLU A 78 1.57 3.27 -3.55
N THR A 79 2.09 4.31 -4.21
CA THR A 79 1.79 5.70 -3.85
C THR A 79 0.47 6.20 -4.43
N HIS A 80 0.06 7.39 -4.01
CA HIS A 80 -1.18 8.05 -4.46
C HIS A 80 -1.02 8.82 -5.79
N TRP A 81 0.14 8.75 -6.44
CA TRP A 81 0.43 9.51 -7.66
C TRP A 81 1.26 8.71 -8.65
N LEU A 82 1.15 9.07 -9.92
CA LEU A 82 1.92 8.47 -11.02
C LEU A 82 3.03 9.42 -11.48
N GLY A 83 4.07 8.88 -12.08
CA GLY A 83 5.24 9.60 -12.60
C GLY A 83 6.48 9.49 -11.70
N GLY A 84 6.37 8.93 -10.50
CA GLY A 84 7.48 8.76 -9.57
C GLY A 84 8.12 10.09 -9.18
N GLN A 85 9.45 10.13 -9.09
CA GLN A 85 10.20 11.33 -8.67
C GLN A 85 9.97 12.54 -9.60
N MET A 86 9.66 12.30 -10.88
CA MET A 86 9.40 13.35 -11.86
C MET A 86 8.19 14.21 -11.48
N THR A 87 7.12 13.59 -10.99
CA THR A 87 5.89 14.30 -10.61
C THR A 87 5.82 14.59 -9.12
N ALA A 88 6.45 13.76 -8.28
CA ALA A 88 6.46 13.93 -6.83
C ALA A 88 7.33 15.12 -6.37
N ALA A 89 8.52 15.27 -6.97
CA ALA A 89 9.48 16.28 -6.56
C ALA A 89 9.94 17.19 -7.71
N GLY A 90 9.53 16.95 -8.95
CA GLY A 90 10.10 17.66 -10.10
C GLY A 90 11.54 17.21 -10.38
N VAL A 91 11.82 15.91 -10.17
CA VAL A 91 13.08 15.29 -10.58
C VAL A 91 12.84 14.59 -11.91
N SER A 92 12.80 15.40 -12.97
CA SER A 92 12.47 14.95 -14.32
C SER A 92 13.63 14.21 -15.00
N THR A 93 14.85 14.37 -14.49
CA THR A 93 16.05 13.68 -14.91
C THR A 93 16.27 12.41 -14.11
N MET A 94 16.03 11.26 -14.73
CA MET A 94 16.67 10.00 -14.34
C MET A 94 18.16 10.08 -14.77
N ASP A 95 18.98 10.91 -14.10
CA ASP A 95 20.39 11.23 -14.47
C ASP A 95 20.66 11.52 -15.97
N ASP A 96 19.61 11.87 -16.72
CA ASP A 96 19.64 12.06 -18.17
C ASP A 96 20.01 13.50 -18.49
N LEU A 97 21.25 13.84 -18.16
CA LEU A 97 21.89 15.13 -18.40
C LEU A 97 21.94 15.50 -19.90
N SER A 98 21.77 14.53 -20.80
CA SER A 98 21.78 14.77 -22.25
C SER A 98 21.29 13.56 -23.05
N GLY A 99 20.07 13.64 -23.60
CA GLY A 99 19.72 12.97 -24.86
C GLY A 99 18.74 11.79 -24.84
N ASN A 100 18.33 11.24 -23.69
CA ASN A 100 17.57 9.99 -23.68
C ASN A 100 16.04 10.15 -23.58
N LYS A 101 15.52 11.37 -23.84
CA LYS A 101 14.09 11.70 -23.78
C LYS A 101 13.38 11.38 -25.10
N THR A 102 13.32 10.09 -25.46
CA THR A 102 12.71 9.64 -26.73
C THR A 102 11.56 8.66 -26.52
N GLY A 103 10.83 8.35 -27.59
CA GLY A 103 9.71 7.40 -27.58
C GLY A 103 8.59 7.81 -26.62
N ILE A 104 7.96 6.82 -25.99
CA ILE A 104 6.84 7.05 -25.07
C ILE A 104 7.28 7.75 -23.78
N TYR A 105 8.52 7.52 -23.34
CA TYR A 105 9.09 8.26 -22.21
C TYR A 105 9.22 9.75 -22.53
N GLY A 106 9.78 10.10 -23.70
CA GLY A 106 9.87 11.47 -24.17
C GLY A 106 8.49 12.15 -24.28
N GLU A 107 7.50 11.45 -24.84
CA GLU A 107 6.12 11.99 -24.92
C GLU A 107 5.52 12.25 -23.53
N PHE A 108 5.69 11.31 -22.59
CA PHE A 108 5.21 11.47 -21.23
C PHE A 108 5.90 12.64 -20.51
N TYR A 109 7.22 12.73 -20.63
CA TYR A 109 8.03 13.81 -20.09
C TYR A 109 7.55 15.18 -20.61
N GLU A 110 7.41 15.34 -21.92
CA GLU A 110 7.01 16.61 -22.53
C GLU A 110 5.60 17.03 -22.11
N LYS A 111 4.67 16.08 -21.96
CA LYS A 111 3.33 16.37 -21.43
C LYS A 111 3.36 16.84 -19.99
N VAL A 112 4.18 16.22 -19.15
CA VAL A 112 4.36 16.64 -17.75
C VAL A 112 5.01 18.02 -17.68
N ARG A 113 6.07 18.25 -18.46
CA ARG A 113 6.72 19.55 -18.61
C ARG A 113 5.73 20.64 -18.99
N PHE A 114 4.96 20.41 -20.05
CA PHE A 114 3.97 21.37 -20.54
C PHE A 114 2.88 21.66 -19.50
N HIS A 115 2.39 20.64 -18.79
CA HIS A 115 1.39 20.81 -17.74
C HIS A 115 1.85 21.79 -16.64
N TYR A 116 3.09 21.63 -16.16
CA TYR A 116 3.62 22.50 -15.11
C TYR A 116 4.08 23.85 -15.65
N PHE A 117 4.59 23.91 -16.88
CA PHE A 117 4.89 25.17 -17.57
C PHE A 117 3.65 26.08 -17.63
N MET A 118 2.49 25.52 -18.01
CA MET A 118 1.22 26.26 -18.04
C MET A 118 0.78 26.77 -16.66
N LYS A 119 1.31 26.21 -15.58
CA LYS A 119 1.08 26.65 -14.19
C LYS A 119 2.17 27.61 -13.68
N GLY A 120 3.08 28.05 -14.55
CA GLY A 120 4.23 28.88 -14.17
C GLY A 120 5.23 28.15 -13.26
N LYS A 121 5.26 26.82 -13.29
CA LYS A 121 6.14 25.99 -12.46
C LYS A 121 7.15 25.25 -13.33
N SER A 122 8.40 25.20 -12.88
CA SER A 122 9.44 24.36 -13.51
C SER A 122 9.41 22.94 -12.94
N ILE A 123 9.61 21.96 -13.82
CA ILE A 123 9.80 20.54 -13.45
C ILE A 123 11.27 20.19 -13.20
N SER A 124 12.13 21.20 -13.10
CA SER A 124 13.58 21.09 -12.91
C SER A 124 14.00 21.90 -11.69
N THR A 125 13.14 21.92 -10.67
CA THR A 125 13.34 22.76 -9.48
C THR A 125 14.49 22.24 -8.62
N CYS A 126 14.70 20.92 -8.59
CA CYS A 126 15.73 20.24 -7.80
C CYS A 126 16.89 19.67 -8.63
N TYR A 127 16.88 19.86 -9.96
CA TYR A 127 18.00 19.52 -10.85
C TYR A 127 18.18 20.65 -11.88
N TRP A 128 19.39 21.18 -11.99
CA TRP A 128 19.69 22.22 -12.96
C TRP A 128 19.86 21.58 -14.35
N ASP A 129 18.89 21.77 -15.24
CA ASP A 129 18.89 21.22 -16.59
C ASP A 129 19.20 22.26 -17.69
N GLY A 130 19.63 23.47 -17.30
CA GLY A 130 19.97 24.56 -18.21
C GLY A 130 18.81 25.05 -19.10
N SER A 131 17.58 24.59 -18.86
CA SER A 131 16.41 24.84 -19.72
C SER A 131 15.31 25.70 -19.08
N THR A 132 15.64 26.31 -17.94
CA THR A 132 14.91 27.40 -17.26
C THR A 132 15.63 28.72 -17.45
#